data_AF-A0A2B5CS41-F1
#
_entry.id   AF-A0A2B5CS41-F1
#
_cell.length_a   1.000
_cell.length_b   1.000
_cell.length_c   1.000
_cell.angle_alpha   90.00
_cell.angle_beta   90.00
_cell.angle_gamma   90.00
#
_symmetry.space_group_name_H-M   'P 1'
#
loop_
_entity.id
_entity.type
_entity.pdbx_description
1 polymer ?
#
loop_
_entity_poly.entity_id
_entity_poly.type
_entity_poly.pdbx_seq_one_letter_code
_entity_poly.pdbx_strand_id
1 'polypeptide(L)'
;MGSRIMHVIIANGIAEKLCIQDKTSFLLGAVAPDAVHSKKEKGTSHFYAGTTKNYTRRIDYDSFIHKYEAHIDSPFILGYYTHLIADDNWLQGFFLPWLKNRIENDETIAPMYYNDFKLLNAKLLHHYEKEQQLFSLLNQEAHIVDIAEVSKGNVLAFQTYLFEDMLYPEQHLHEELQVFTFNQIVGYIETAIEKGAFYIEQLSNKKSTSNI
;
A
#
# COMPACT_ATOMS: atom_id res chain seq x y z
N MET A 1 -2.31 5.33 6.85
CA MET A 1 -2.02 4.41 5.75
C MET A 1 -2.72 3.11 6.03
N GLY A 2 -3.01 2.33 4.99
CA GLY A 2 -3.50 0.96 5.14
C GLY A 2 -2.46 0.07 5.84
N SER A 3 -2.82 -1.18 6.15
CA SER A 3 -1.82 -2.16 6.60
C SER A 3 -0.97 -2.64 5.44
N ARG A 4 0.21 -3.21 5.75
CA ARG A 4 1.10 -3.82 4.76
C ARG A 4 0.37 -4.87 3.91
N ILE A 5 -0.48 -5.67 4.54
CA ILE A 5 -1.32 -6.69 3.89
C ILE A 5 -2.29 -6.05 2.90
N MET A 6 -2.94 -4.93 3.24
CA MET A 6 -3.80 -4.22 2.29
C MET A 6 -3.01 -3.78 1.06
N HIS A 7 -1.82 -3.22 1.23
CA HIS A 7 -0.98 -2.80 0.09
C HIS A 7 -0.58 -3.97 -0.81
N VAL A 8 -0.25 -5.12 -0.23
CA VAL A 8 0.07 -6.34 -1.02
C VAL A 8 -1.15 -6.87 -1.75
N ILE A 9 -2.32 -6.92 -1.12
CA ILE A 9 -3.57 -7.37 -1.78
C ILE A 9 -3.93 -6.43 -2.93
N ILE A 10 -3.85 -5.12 -2.72
CA ILE A 10 -4.08 -4.11 -3.76
C ILE A 10 -3.10 -4.33 -4.92
N ALA A 11 -1.81 -4.47 -4.62
CA ALA A 11 -0.79 -4.66 -5.64
C ALA A 11 -0.97 -5.98 -6.40
N ASN A 12 -1.37 -7.06 -5.74
CA ASN A 12 -1.63 -8.34 -6.42
C ASN A 12 -2.83 -8.23 -7.36
N GLY A 13 -3.92 -7.59 -6.92
CA GLY A 13 -5.08 -7.35 -7.78
C GLY A 13 -4.75 -6.50 -9.01
N ILE A 14 -3.91 -5.48 -8.87
CA ILE A 14 -3.40 -4.68 -10.00
C ILE A 14 -2.52 -5.54 -10.91
N ALA A 15 -1.58 -6.30 -10.34
CA ALA A 15 -0.67 -7.15 -11.10
C ALA A 15 -1.40 -8.22 -11.93
N GLU A 16 -2.47 -8.79 -11.39
CA GLU A 16 -3.36 -9.72 -12.10
C GLU A 16 -4.13 -9.02 -13.23
N LYS A 17 -4.75 -7.87 -12.93
CA LYS A 17 -5.53 -7.11 -13.91
C LYS A 17 -4.69 -6.65 -15.10
N LEU A 18 -3.44 -6.28 -14.87
CA LEU A 18 -2.51 -5.78 -15.88
C LEU A 18 -1.54 -6.85 -16.43
N CYS A 19 -1.69 -8.12 -16.02
CA CYS A 19 -0.82 -9.22 -16.43
C CYS A 19 0.69 -8.94 -16.21
N ILE A 20 1.04 -8.30 -15.08
CA ILE A 20 2.43 -8.02 -14.71
C ILE A 20 3.18 -9.35 -14.55
N GLN A 21 4.28 -9.50 -15.28
CA GLN A 21 5.04 -10.75 -15.33
C GLN A 21 5.87 -10.96 -14.06
N ASP A 22 6.67 -9.96 -13.69
CA ASP A 22 7.44 -9.98 -12.44
C ASP A 22 6.59 -9.43 -11.29
N LYS A 23 5.65 -10.28 -10.83
CA LYS A 23 4.76 -9.96 -9.71
C LYS A 23 5.55 -9.73 -8.42
N THR A 24 6.59 -10.51 -8.17
CA THR A 24 7.34 -10.43 -6.91
C THR A 24 7.97 -9.05 -6.71
N SER A 25 8.68 -8.53 -7.72
CA SER A 25 9.24 -7.18 -7.65
C SER A 25 8.15 -6.12 -7.50
N PHE A 26 7.01 -6.29 -8.18
CA PHE A 26 5.87 -5.38 -8.08
C PHE A 26 5.29 -5.35 -6.65
N LEU A 27 5.02 -6.51 -6.05
CA LEU A 27 4.49 -6.61 -4.69
C LEU A 27 5.46 -6.04 -3.66
N LEU A 28 6.76 -6.33 -3.78
CA LEU A 28 7.78 -5.77 -2.88
C LEU A 28 7.94 -4.26 -3.06
N GLY A 29 7.76 -3.76 -4.28
CA GLY A 29 7.64 -2.32 -4.56
C GLY A 29 6.48 -1.68 -3.80
N ALA A 30 5.32 -2.35 -3.76
CA ALA A 30 4.12 -1.83 -3.12
C ALA A 30 4.19 -1.78 -1.58
N VAL A 31 5.20 -2.39 -0.95
CA VAL A 31 5.45 -2.25 0.50
C VAL A 31 6.73 -1.46 0.80
N ALA A 32 7.52 -1.15 -0.21
CA ALA A 32 8.80 -0.46 -0.05
C ALA A 32 8.71 0.93 0.61
N PRO A 33 7.68 1.77 0.37
CA PRO A 33 7.57 3.07 1.06
C PRO A 33 7.53 2.92 2.58
N ASP A 34 6.97 1.80 3.05
CA ASP A 34 6.82 1.52 4.46
C ASP A 34 8.09 1.01 5.15
N ALA A 35 9.08 0.53 4.38
CA ALA A 35 10.33 -0.05 4.83
C ALA A 35 11.37 1.01 5.27
N VAL A 36 10.94 2.02 6.03
CA VAL A 36 11.79 3.09 6.55
C VAL A 36 11.62 3.25 8.05
N HIS A 37 12.64 3.74 8.74
CA HIS A 37 12.74 3.63 10.20
C HIS A 37 12.34 4.91 10.95
N SER A 38 12.43 6.08 10.31
CA SER A 38 12.14 7.36 10.95
C SER A 38 10.92 8.07 10.36
N LYS A 39 10.32 8.95 11.17
CA LYS A 39 9.22 9.83 10.72
C LYS A 39 9.64 10.76 9.57
N LYS A 40 10.91 11.16 9.54
CA LYS A 40 11.46 12.01 8.46
C LYS A 40 11.52 11.23 7.16
N GLU A 41 12.05 10.01 7.19
CA GLU A 41 12.09 9.12 6.02
C GLU A 41 10.68 8.73 5.58
N LYS A 42 9.75 8.46 6.50
CA LYS A 42 8.32 8.28 6.16
C LYS A 42 7.77 9.49 5.40
N GLY A 43 8.19 10.70 5.80
CA GLY A 43 7.91 11.95 5.09
C GLY A 43 8.22 11.87 3.61
N THR A 44 9.45 11.45 3.30
CA THR A 44 9.99 11.40 1.94
C THR A 44 9.50 10.18 1.16
N SER A 45 9.43 9.00 1.78
CA SER A 45 9.03 7.77 1.10
C SER A 45 7.56 7.75 0.69
N HIS A 46 6.69 8.44 1.43
CA HIS A 46 5.27 8.54 1.07
C HIS A 46 4.96 9.79 0.27
N PHE A 47 5.96 10.57 -0.17
CA PHE A 47 5.74 11.79 -0.95
C PHE A 47 4.68 12.72 -0.33
N TYR A 48 4.73 12.87 1.00
CA TYR A 48 3.71 13.64 1.70
C TYR A 48 3.78 15.12 1.32
N ALA A 49 2.63 15.66 0.88
CA ALA A 49 2.48 17.07 0.54
C ALA A 49 1.37 17.73 1.35
N GLY A 50 1.34 19.06 1.33
CA GLY A 50 0.42 19.86 2.14
C GLY A 50 0.67 19.69 3.65
N THR A 51 -0.33 20.02 4.47
CA THR A 51 -0.18 19.95 5.94
C THR A 51 -1.42 19.42 6.64
N THR A 52 -1.22 18.83 7.82
CA THR A 52 -2.34 18.47 8.72
C THR A 52 -2.93 19.69 9.43
N LYS A 53 -2.24 20.85 9.45
CA LYS A 53 -2.69 22.05 10.16
C LYS A 53 -3.81 22.77 9.42
N ASN A 54 -3.77 22.78 8.10
CA ASN A 54 -4.78 23.39 7.23
C ASN A 54 -5.59 22.35 6.44
N TYR A 55 -5.55 21.08 6.86
CA TYR A 55 -6.35 20.00 6.26
C TYR A 55 -6.09 19.74 4.76
N THR A 56 -4.86 19.98 4.30
CA THR A 56 -4.46 19.78 2.88
C THR A 56 -3.50 18.60 2.68
N ARG A 57 -3.30 17.79 3.73
CA ARG A 57 -2.40 16.65 3.70
C ARG A 57 -2.83 15.67 2.61
N ARG A 58 -1.90 15.31 1.73
CA ARG A 58 -2.10 14.38 0.62
C ARG A 58 -0.81 13.63 0.28
N ILE A 59 -0.90 12.71 -0.66
CA ILE A 59 0.27 12.07 -1.29
C ILE A 59 0.50 12.70 -2.66
N ASP A 60 1.73 13.10 -2.96
CA ASP A 60 2.11 13.63 -4.27
C ASP A 60 2.80 12.54 -5.11
N TYR A 61 2.00 11.56 -5.53
CA TYR A 61 2.46 10.46 -6.38
C TYR A 61 2.85 10.91 -7.79
N ASP A 62 2.40 12.08 -8.24
CA ASP A 62 2.82 12.67 -9.52
C ASP A 62 4.29 13.10 -9.48
N SER A 63 4.72 13.71 -8.37
CA SER A 63 6.14 14.02 -8.15
C SER A 63 7.01 12.75 -8.10
N PHE A 64 6.51 11.64 -7.54
CA PHE A 64 7.23 10.36 -7.55
C PHE A 64 7.43 9.85 -8.97
N ILE A 65 6.35 9.77 -9.77
CA ILE A 65 6.46 9.18 -11.10
C ILE A 65 7.30 10.03 -12.04
N HIS A 66 7.25 11.37 -11.90
CA HIS A 66 8.13 12.25 -12.65
C HIS A 66 9.60 12.06 -12.26
N LYS A 67 9.90 11.94 -10.96
CA LYS A 67 11.26 11.69 -10.47
C LYS A 67 11.85 10.38 -11.02
N TYR A 68 11.02 9.36 -11.19
CA TYR A 68 11.42 8.02 -11.64
C TYR A 68 10.94 7.68 -13.06
N GLU A 69 10.71 8.68 -13.90
CA GLU A 69 10.14 8.50 -15.24
C GLU A 69 10.99 7.58 -16.14
N ALA A 70 12.31 7.63 -16.00
CA ALA A 70 13.24 6.76 -16.74
C ALA A 70 13.14 5.28 -16.32
N HIS A 71 12.44 4.98 -15.23
CA HIS A 71 12.32 3.65 -14.64
C HIS A 71 10.87 3.15 -14.61
N ILE A 72 9.94 3.74 -15.37
CA ILE A 72 8.53 3.33 -15.37
C ILE A 72 8.29 1.90 -15.90
N ASP A 73 9.27 1.29 -16.57
CA ASP A 73 9.19 -0.12 -16.98
C ASP A 73 9.54 -1.08 -15.82
N SER A 74 10.04 -0.58 -14.70
CA SER A 74 10.40 -1.39 -13.54
C SER A 74 9.15 -1.79 -12.77
N PRO A 75 8.85 -3.09 -12.61
CA PRO A 75 7.72 -3.54 -11.81
C PRO A 75 7.83 -3.08 -10.36
N PHE A 76 9.04 -3.01 -9.80
CA PHE A 76 9.28 -2.46 -8.46
C PHE A 76 8.86 -0.99 -8.33
N ILE A 77 9.21 -0.14 -9.29
CA ILE A 77 8.83 1.28 -9.29
C ILE A 77 7.32 1.45 -9.48
N LEU A 78 6.70 0.66 -10.37
CA LEU A 78 5.25 0.68 -10.55
C LEU A 78 4.52 0.19 -9.29
N GLY A 79 5.04 -0.84 -8.61
CA GLY A 79 4.53 -1.28 -7.31
C GLY A 79 4.56 -0.16 -6.29
N TYR A 80 5.70 0.52 -6.15
CA TYR A 80 5.86 1.69 -5.27
C TYR A 80 4.85 2.79 -5.61
N TYR A 81 4.64 3.07 -6.89
CA TYR A 81 3.65 4.05 -7.34
C TYR A 81 2.23 3.68 -6.88
N THR A 82 1.84 2.41 -6.99
CA THR A 82 0.50 1.98 -6.54
C THR A 82 0.31 2.08 -5.03
N HIS A 83 1.38 1.92 -4.25
CA HIS A 83 1.33 2.19 -2.81
C HIS A 83 0.94 3.63 -2.53
N LEU A 84 1.59 4.59 -3.20
CA LEU A 84 1.32 6.02 -3.02
C LEU A 84 -0.12 6.38 -3.42
N ILE A 85 -0.65 5.76 -4.48
CA ILE A 85 -2.05 5.92 -4.90
C ILE A 85 -3.01 5.37 -3.83
N ALA A 86 -2.73 4.18 -3.31
CA ALA A 86 -3.54 3.56 -2.25
C ALA A 86 -3.53 4.42 -0.98
N ASP A 87 -2.38 4.97 -0.60
CA ASP A 87 -2.27 5.87 0.53
C ASP A 87 -3.03 7.19 0.35
N ASP A 88 -3.01 7.76 -0.85
CA ASP A 88 -3.84 8.93 -1.16
C ASP A 88 -5.33 8.60 -0.99
N ASN A 89 -5.76 7.46 -1.52
CA ASN A 89 -7.14 6.98 -1.34
C ASN A 89 -7.48 6.82 0.15
N TRP A 90 -6.56 6.28 0.95
CA TRP A 90 -6.73 6.13 2.39
C TRP A 90 -6.89 7.48 3.10
N LEU A 91 -6.09 8.48 2.75
CA LEU A 91 -6.18 9.83 3.33
C LEU A 91 -7.47 10.55 2.95
N GLN A 92 -7.98 10.32 1.75
CA GLN A 92 -9.20 10.94 1.24
C GLN A 92 -10.47 10.23 1.71
N GLY A 93 -10.40 8.93 2.04
CA GLY A 93 -11.57 8.12 2.39
C GLY A 93 -11.71 7.77 3.88
N PHE A 94 -10.59 7.47 4.56
CA PHE A 94 -10.61 6.86 5.89
C PHE A 94 -9.93 7.72 6.94
N PHE A 95 -8.70 8.16 6.69
CA PHE A 95 -7.93 8.94 7.65
C PHE A 95 -8.21 10.44 7.53
N LEU A 96 -9.49 10.77 7.47
CA LEU A 96 -9.98 12.13 7.39
C LEU A 96 -9.68 12.91 8.69
N PRO A 97 -9.68 14.25 8.63
CA PRO A 97 -9.39 15.09 9.79
C PRO A 97 -10.23 14.78 11.04
N TRP A 98 -11.48 14.36 10.88
CA TRP A 98 -12.37 14.04 11.99
C TRP A 98 -11.93 12.76 12.73
N LEU A 99 -11.50 11.70 12.02
CA LEU A 99 -11.05 10.46 12.65
C LEU A 99 -9.75 10.70 13.41
N LYS A 100 -8.83 11.45 12.81
CA LYS A 100 -7.60 11.89 13.47
C LYS A 100 -7.92 12.66 14.76
N ASN A 101 -8.87 13.60 14.71
CA ASN A 101 -9.29 14.34 15.90
C ASN A 101 -9.83 13.41 16.99
N ARG A 102 -10.65 12.42 16.66
CA ARG A 102 -11.14 11.43 17.63
C ARG A 102 -10.00 10.63 18.26
N ILE A 103 -9.07 10.12 17.47
CA ILE A 103 -7.89 9.38 17.96
C ILE A 103 -7.05 10.25 18.92
N GLU A 104 -6.89 11.54 18.64
CA GLU A 104 -6.08 12.46 19.47
C GLU A 104 -6.78 12.90 20.76
N ASN A 105 -8.12 12.84 20.84
CA ASN A 105 -8.91 13.37 21.95
C ASN A 105 -9.69 12.30 22.74
N ASP A 106 -9.57 11.04 22.34
CA ASP A 106 -10.21 9.90 22.99
C ASP A 106 -9.25 8.71 22.98
N GLU A 107 -8.63 8.46 24.14
CA GLU A 107 -7.61 7.43 24.33
C GLU A 107 -8.14 6.01 24.04
N THR A 108 -9.46 5.81 24.03
CA THR A 108 -10.07 4.50 23.74
C THR A 108 -10.03 4.16 22.25
N ILE A 109 -10.01 5.17 21.38
CA ILE A 109 -10.12 4.97 19.93
C ILE A 109 -8.81 4.47 19.34
N ALA A 110 -7.66 4.93 19.81
CA ALA A 110 -6.37 4.53 19.24
C ALA A 110 -6.14 3.01 19.36
N PRO A 111 -6.34 2.36 20.52
CA PRO A 111 -6.27 0.90 20.63
C PRO A 111 -7.25 0.17 19.70
N MET A 112 -8.50 0.63 19.60
CA MET A 112 -9.51 0.04 18.71
C MET A 112 -9.09 0.14 17.24
N TYR A 113 -8.60 1.31 16.83
CA TYR A 113 -8.09 1.57 15.48
C TYR A 113 -6.92 0.66 15.12
N TYR A 114 -5.97 0.47 16.04
CA TYR A 114 -4.83 -0.43 15.81
C TYR A 114 -5.23 -1.91 15.87
N ASN A 115 -6.21 -2.28 16.70
CA ASN A 115 -6.73 -3.63 16.77
C ASN A 115 -7.41 -4.04 15.46
N ASP A 116 -8.21 -3.14 14.89
CA ASP A 116 -8.87 -3.38 13.61
C ASP A 116 -7.91 -3.76 12.50
N PHE A 117 -6.69 -3.20 12.43
CA PHE A 117 -5.72 -3.63 11.42
C PHE A 117 -5.30 -5.09 11.56
N LYS A 118 -5.19 -5.61 12.78
CA LYS A 118 -4.88 -7.04 13.02
C LYS A 118 -6.04 -7.94 12.56
N LEU A 119 -7.27 -7.54 12.90
CA LEU A 119 -8.48 -8.25 12.49
C LEU A 119 -8.67 -8.17 10.97
N LEU A 120 -8.41 -7.01 10.36
CA LEU A 120 -8.50 -6.80 8.93
C LEU A 120 -7.46 -7.61 8.17
N ASN A 121 -6.22 -7.73 8.65
CA ASN A 121 -5.23 -8.61 8.02
C ASN A 121 -5.79 -10.05 7.89
N ALA A 122 -6.32 -10.61 8.98
CA ALA A 122 -6.93 -11.94 8.97
C ALA A 122 -8.10 -12.04 7.97
N LYS A 123 -9.09 -11.15 8.10
CA LYS A 123 -10.31 -11.18 7.27
C LYS A 123 -10.01 -10.96 5.79
N LEU A 124 -9.07 -10.07 5.46
CA LEU A 124 -8.70 -9.76 4.08
C LEU A 124 -7.90 -10.88 3.44
N LEU A 125 -6.96 -11.50 4.16
CA LEU A 125 -6.24 -12.68 3.66
C LEU A 125 -7.23 -13.83 3.41
N HIS A 126 -8.19 -14.06 4.31
CA HIS A 126 -9.23 -15.05 4.07
C HIS A 126 -10.13 -14.73 2.86
N HIS A 127 -10.41 -13.45 2.63
CA HIS A 127 -11.28 -13.01 1.53
C HIS A 127 -10.60 -13.07 0.16
N TYR A 128 -9.38 -12.53 0.05
CA TYR A 128 -8.65 -12.36 -1.21
C TYR A 128 -7.61 -13.45 -1.49
N GLU A 129 -7.06 -14.12 -0.46
CA GLU A 129 -5.94 -15.06 -0.59
C GLU A 129 -6.36 -16.51 -0.29
N LYS A 130 -7.43 -16.98 -0.94
CA LYS A 130 -7.99 -18.32 -0.69
C LYS A 130 -7.01 -19.47 -0.94
N GLU A 131 -6.06 -19.28 -1.85
CA GLU A 131 -5.05 -20.28 -2.20
C GLU A 131 -3.69 -20.06 -1.51
N GLN A 132 -3.59 -19.08 -0.60
CA GLN A 132 -2.35 -18.78 0.16
C GLN A 132 -1.09 -18.57 -0.70
N GLN A 133 -1.27 -18.01 -1.90
CA GLN A 133 -0.18 -17.86 -2.87
C GLN A 133 0.73 -16.65 -2.61
N LEU A 134 0.31 -15.64 -1.85
CA LEU A 134 1.10 -14.42 -1.62
C LEU A 134 2.39 -14.75 -0.88
N PHE A 135 2.36 -15.66 0.09
CA PHE A 135 3.59 -16.10 0.76
C PHE A 135 4.61 -16.64 -0.24
N SER A 136 4.17 -17.52 -1.15
CA SER A 136 5.05 -18.10 -2.18
C SER A 136 5.58 -17.04 -3.14
N LEU A 137 4.71 -16.14 -3.62
CA LEU A 137 5.09 -15.06 -4.52
C LEU A 137 6.13 -14.14 -3.87
N LEU A 138 5.85 -13.64 -2.66
CA LEU A 138 6.74 -12.73 -1.96
C LEU A 138 8.09 -13.37 -1.65
N ASN A 139 8.14 -14.68 -1.40
CA ASN A 139 9.38 -15.39 -1.08
C ASN A 139 10.25 -15.76 -2.32
N GLN A 140 9.85 -15.36 -3.53
CA GLN A 140 10.65 -15.54 -4.74
C GLN A 140 11.77 -14.49 -4.86
N GLU A 141 12.70 -14.74 -5.79
CA GLU A 141 13.70 -13.74 -6.16
C GLU A 141 13.02 -12.52 -6.80
N ALA A 142 13.51 -11.32 -6.46
CA ALA A 142 12.95 -10.06 -6.90
C ALA A 142 14.03 -9.09 -7.38
N HIS A 143 13.74 -8.38 -8.45
CA HIS A 143 14.54 -7.27 -8.96
C HIS A 143 14.18 -5.97 -8.24
N ILE A 144 14.67 -5.85 -6.99
CA ILE A 144 14.54 -4.65 -6.17
C ILE A 144 15.65 -3.65 -6.55
N VAL A 145 15.26 -2.40 -6.80
CA VAL A 145 16.18 -1.29 -7.14
C VAL A 145 16.36 -0.40 -5.92
N ASP A 146 17.60 -0.02 -5.60
CA ASP A 146 17.88 1.02 -4.61
C ASP A 146 17.41 2.38 -5.15
N ILE A 147 16.57 3.07 -4.39
CA ILE A 147 16.11 4.43 -4.70
C ILE A 147 16.46 5.39 -3.57
N ALA A 148 16.21 6.69 -3.76
CA ALA A 148 16.62 7.69 -2.79
C ALA A 148 15.83 7.59 -1.47
N GLU A 149 14.59 7.09 -1.54
CA GLU A 149 13.66 7.01 -0.41
C GLU A 149 13.86 5.75 0.43
N VAL A 150 14.33 4.66 -0.16
CA VAL A 150 14.44 3.36 0.50
C VAL A 150 15.48 2.48 -0.19
N SER A 151 16.26 1.75 0.62
CA SER A 151 17.25 0.80 0.14
C SER A 151 16.65 -0.60 -0.06
N LYS A 152 17.26 -1.40 -0.94
CA LYS A 152 16.95 -2.82 -1.11
C LYS A 152 17.08 -3.58 0.20
N GLY A 153 18.14 -3.29 0.98
CA GLY A 153 18.36 -3.91 2.28
C GLY A 153 17.20 -3.69 3.24
N ASN A 154 16.64 -2.48 3.26
CA ASN A 154 15.47 -2.18 4.09
C ASN A 154 14.22 -2.93 3.61
N VAL A 155 13.97 -2.98 2.30
CA VAL A 155 12.81 -3.70 1.75
C VAL A 155 12.87 -5.19 2.12
N LEU A 156 14.04 -5.81 1.96
CA LEU A 156 14.24 -7.22 2.33
C LEU A 156 14.09 -7.46 3.84
N ALA A 157 14.60 -6.56 4.68
CA ALA A 157 14.38 -6.66 6.12
C ALA A 157 12.89 -6.49 6.50
N PHE A 158 12.18 -5.62 5.79
CA PHE A 158 10.77 -5.34 6.03
C PHE A 158 9.84 -6.49 5.65
N GLN A 159 10.27 -7.34 4.72
CA GLN A 159 9.56 -8.55 4.30
C GLN A 159 9.21 -9.48 5.46
N THR A 160 10.08 -9.59 6.47
CA THR A 160 9.81 -10.39 7.67
C THR A 160 8.53 -9.95 8.37
N TYR A 161 8.31 -8.64 8.51
CA TYR A 161 7.10 -8.12 9.15
C TYR A 161 5.84 -8.39 8.33
N LEU A 162 5.97 -8.47 7.01
CA LEU A 162 4.86 -8.83 6.14
C LEU A 162 4.47 -10.30 6.34
N PHE A 163 5.43 -11.20 6.48
CA PHE A 163 5.16 -12.60 6.80
C PHE A 163 4.58 -12.77 8.21
N GLU A 164 5.03 -12.00 9.19
CA GLU A 164 4.41 -11.97 10.52
C GLU A 164 2.94 -11.53 10.45
N ASP A 165 2.61 -10.52 9.64
CA ASP A 165 1.24 -10.04 9.46
C ASP A 165 0.32 -11.07 8.75
N MET A 166 0.89 -12.05 8.05
CA MET A 166 0.15 -13.16 7.44
C MET A 166 -0.23 -14.26 8.45
N LEU A 167 0.45 -14.29 9.60
CA LEU A 167 0.17 -15.22 10.68
C LEU A 167 -0.88 -14.61 11.60
N TYR A 168 -2.07 -15.20 11.63
CA TYR A 168 -3.14 -14.76 12.49
C TYR A 168 -3.87 -15.93 13.18
N PRO A 169 -4.31 -15.74 14.43
CA PRO A 169 -5.25 -16.65 15.08
C PRO A 169 -6.57 -16.73 14.32
N GLU A 170 -7.13 -17.95 14.18
CA GLU A 170 -8.43 -18.17 13.51
C GLU A 170 -9.56 -17.33 14.12
N GLN A 171 -9.52 -17.08 15.44
CA GLN A 171 -10.48 -16.21 16.14
C GLN A 171 -10.61 -14.81 15.52
N HIS A 172 -9.54 -14.25 14.94
CA HIS A 172 -9.58 -12.92 14.31
C HIS A 172 -10.55 -12.87 13.11
N LEU A 173 -10.87 -14.01 12.49
CA LEU A 173 -11.87 -14.10 11.43
C LEU A 173 -13.29 -13.81 11.93
N HIS A 174 -13.55 -14.05 13.21
CA HIS A 174 -14.88 -13.96 13.81
C HIS A 174 -15.06 -12.75 14.75
N GLU A 175 -13.97 -12.12 15.18
CA GLU A 175 -14.04 -10.90 15.98
C GLU A 175 -14.59 -9.71 15.19
N GLU A 176 -15.43 -8.91 15.83
CA GLU A 176 -16.03 -7.72 15.23
C GLU A 176 -15.02 -6.57 15.12
N LEU A 177 -15.11 -5.83 14.01
CA LEU A 177 -14.35 -4.60 13.83
C LEU A 177 -14.97 -3.48 14.67
N GLN A 178 -14.11 -2.58 15.17
CA GLN A 178 -14.45 -1.60 16.18
C GLN A 178 -14.52 -0.16 15.64
N VAL A 179 -13.74 0.14 14.60
CA VAL A 179 -13.64 1.47 13.98
C VAL A 179 -14.09 1.42 12.51
N PHE A 180 -13.74 0.36 11.80
CA PHE A 180 -14.09 0.18 10.39
C PHE A 180 -15.21 -0.84 10.20
N THR A 181 -15.85 -0.80 9.03
CA THR A 181 -16.65 -1.93 8.56
C THR A 181 -15.90 -2.68 7.48
N PHE A 182 -16.11 -4.00 7.40
CA PHE A 182 -15.40 -4.82 6.42
C PHE A 182 -15.73 -4.40 4.97
N ASN A 183 -17.00 -4.10 4.69
CA ASN A 183 -17.44 -3.63 3.36
C ASN A 183 -16.77 -2.30 2.95
N GLN A 184 -16.54 -1.38 3.89
CA GLN A 184 -15.80 -0.15 3.58
C GLN A 184 -14.35 -0.47 3.16
N ILE A 185 -13.69 -1.39 3.87
CA ILE A 185 -12.30 -1.76 3.56
C ILE A 185 -12.19 -2.53 2.24
N VAL A 186 -13.13 -3.41 1.93
CA VAL A 186 -13.25 -4.06 0.61
C VAL A 186 -13.40 -3.00 -0.48
N GLY A 187 -14.33 -2.05 -0.29
CA GLY A 187 -14.52 -0.94 -1.23
C GLY A 187 -13.27 -0.07 -1.43
N TYR A 188 -12.49 0.16 -0.36
CA TYR A 188 -11.19 0.82 -0.45
C TYR A 188 -10.19 0.05 -1.31
N ILE A 189 -10.03 -1.25 -1.05
CA ILE A 189 -9.08 -2.11 -1.77
C ILE A 189 -9.42 -2.15 -3.26
N GLU A 190 -10.69 -2.41 -3.59
CA GLU A 190 -11.14 -2.50 -4.98
C GLU A 190 -11.02 -1.15 -5.70
N THR A 191 -11.34 -0.05 -5.03
CA THR A 191 -11.14 1.29 -5.59
C THR A 191 -9.67 1.61 -5.81
N ALA A 192 -8.78 1.20 -4.89
CA ALA A 192 -7.35 1.36 -5.04
C ALA A 192 -6.78 0.51 -6.19
N ILE A 193 -7.30 -0.70 -6.38
CA ILE A 193 -6.96 -1.55 -7.53
C ILE A 193 -7.35 -0.86 -8.84
N GLU A 194 -8.61 -0.44 -8.98
CA GLU A 194 -9.09 0.20 -10.20
C GLU A 194 -8.33 1.51 -10.50
N LYS A 195 -8.13 2.36 -9.49
CA LYS A 195 -7.39 3.61 -9.64
C LYS A 195 -5.92 3.35 -10.00
N GLY A 196 -5.25 2.44 -9.29
CA GLY A 196 -3.85 2.09 -9.55
C GLY A 196 -3.64 1.53 -10.95
N ALA A 197 -4.52 0.63 -11.40
CA ALA A 197 -4.48 0.09 -12.75
C ALA A 197 -4.68 1.17 -13.81
N PHE A 198 -5.70 2.03 -13.64
CA PHE A 198 -5.96 3.15 -14.54
C PHE A 198 -4.72 4.04 -14.71
N TYR A 199 -4.06 4.45 -13.62
CA TYR A 199 -2.89 5.33 -13.71
C TYR A 199 -1.69 4.64 -14.37
N ILE A 200 -1.44 3.35 -14.11
CA ILE A 200 -0.38 2.62 -14.81
C ILE A 200 -0.64 2.58 -16.33
N GLU A 201 -1.87 2.28 -16.75
CA GLU A 201 -2.23 2.28 -18.17
C GLU A 201 -2.02 3.65 -18.83
N GLN A 202 -2.32 4.74 -18.11
CA GLN A 202 -2.05 6.10 -18.61
C GLN A 202 -0.55 6.37 -18.84
N LEU A 203 0.34 5.81 -18.01
CA LEU A 203 1.79 5.93 -18.20
C LEU A 203 2.24 5.21 -19.47
N SER A 204 1.73 4.00 -19.70
CA SER A 204 2.02 3.22 -20.92
C SER A 204 1.56 3.96 -22.18
N ASN A 205 0.34 4.52 -22.16
CA ASN A 205 -0.21 5.26 -23.30
C ASN A 205 0.61 6.52 -23.63
N LYS A 206 1.04 7.29 -22.62
CA LYS A 206 1.90 8.46 -22.82
C LYS A 206 3.23 8.08 -23.46
N LYS A 207 3.84 6.96 -23.06
CA LYS A 207 5.09 6.47 -23.64
C LYS A 207 4.92 6.08 -25.11
N SER A 208 3.80 5.44 -25.47
CA SER A 208 3.49 5.12 -26.86
C SER A 208 3.34 6.38 -27.72
N THR A 209 2.73 7.45 -27.21
CA THR A 209 2.56 8.71 -27.95
C THR A 209 3.84 9.53 -28.08
N SER A 210 4.76 9.46 -27.11
CA SER A 210 6.05 10.19 -27.17
C SER A 210 7.07 9.56 -28.11
N ASN A 211 6.84 8.32 -28.54
CA ASN A 211 7.72 7.57 -29.46
C ASN A 211 7.27 7.63 -30.93
N ILE A 212 6.24 8.43 -31.25
CA ILE A 212 5.73 8.69 -32.61
C ILE A 212 6.13 10.11 -33.02
#